data_AF-A0A1Q4R6Y9-F1
#
_entry.id   AF-A0A1Q4R6Y9-F1
#
_cell.length_a   1.000
_cell.length_b   1.000
_cell.length_c   1.000
_cell.angle_alpha   90.00
_cell.angle_beta   90.00
_cell.angle_gamma   90.00
#
_symmetry.space_group_name_H-M   'P 1'
#
loop_
_entity.id
_entity.type
_entity.pdbx_description
1 polymer ?
#
loop_
_entity_poly.entity_id
_entity_poly.type
_entity_poly.pdbx_seq_one_letter_code
_entity_poly.pdbx_strand_id
1 'polypeptide(L)'
;MALKRFDKIVLGSIFVLSLLVALLWGFGDRQPVSVQQFSWEGKKISVTDRFFSLSLSQAIDPEFVAANFSIDPPLPGNLSWAGKDFFYTLNELPIYGQEYQLKLAAPDTATANDETLEILTSDIAIEPFLARFQSRDRAFAYIGTEGDDRGRLILFNLTQQEKSILTPADLTVLDFETYPEGDRLLFAAIPTAALNTNLDDLQLYTVTTGLNTTTTAEAEAGIGKIDLVLDADEYANGKFQLAKNGQRIVVQRVNKEDPRDRSLWVIEGSAEPRGLGIPADEFLLSPDAEVIAVSQGGQLSIVPLGRNSGAIQAKEKFTRLLAFSPDNQQQIALQETDGISSLYVLNENQEEGDRVLLRTLTPIIDCRYEPRYGQTLYCLKIDEAESLGQVVEEPFLSAIDLETGDEIPLLALPNYRDVRLSVAADGLALLFDQVVTANPTPNSDLFTENGLAVEGGRVWLLTLPELERDVEIQAVPPESLMPGFRPRWMP
;
A
#
# COMPACT_ATOMS: atom_id res chain seq x y z
N MET A 1 79.52 -28.09 26.20
CA MET A 1 78.93 -27.00 27.02
C MET A 1 77.59 -27.53 27.53
N ALA A 2 77.45 -27.80 28.83
CA ALA A 2 76.24 -28.42 29.38
C ALA A 2 75.13 -27.38 29.50
N LEU A 3 74.01 -27.56 28.78
CA LEU A 3 72.82 -26.72 28.91
C LEU A 3 72.40 -26.65 30.38
N LYS A 4 72.23 -25.43 30.91
CA LYS A 4 71.74 -25.21 32.28
C LYS A 4 70.30 -25.74 32.37
N ARG A 5 69.85 -26.11 33.58
CA ARG A 5 68.48 -26.65 33.79
C ARG A 5 67.39 -25.75 33.20
N PHE A 6 67.61 -24.43 33.20
CA PHE A 6 66.72 -23.45 32.59
C PHE A 6 66.62 -23.60 31.06
N ASP A 7 67.75 -23.74 30.36
CA ASP A 7 67.76 -23.92 28.90
C ASP A 7 66.99 -25.17 28.46
N LYS A 8 67.02 -26.23 29.27
CA LYS A 8 66.26 -27.47 29.01
C LYS A 8 64.75 -27.29 29.17
N ILE A 9 64.32 -26.48 30.13
CA ILE A 9 62.90 -26.15 30.34
C ILE A 9 62.41 -25.27 29.18
N VAL A 10 63.19 -24.25 28.80
CA VAL A 10 62.86 -23.37 27.68
C VAL A 10 62.79 -24.14 26.35
N LEU A 11 63.74 -25.05 26.08
CA LEU A 11 63.72 -25.87 24.87
C LEU A 11 62.50 -26.81 24.83
N GLY A 12 62.14 -27.39 25.99
CA GLY A 12 60.94 -28.22 26.13
C GLY A 12 59.65 -27.43 25.88
N SER A 13 59.56 -26.20 26.43
CA SER A 13 58.42 -25.32 26.19
C SER A 13 58.30 -24.90 24.72
N ILE A 14 59.42 -24.56 24.06
CA ILE A 14 59.43 -24.21 22.64
C ILE A 14 58.95 -25.41 21.80
N PHE A 15 59.46 -26.61 22.07
CA PHE A 15 59.05 -27.81 21.33
C PHE A 15 57.55 -28.12 21.48
N VAL A 16 57.02 -28.01 22.70
CA VAL A 16 55.58 -28.20 22.95
C VAL A 16 54.73 -27.14 22.25
N LEU A 17 55.16 -25.88 22.26
CA LEU A 17 54.45 -24.79 21.58
C LEU A 17 54.48 -24.99 20.06
N SER A 18 55.64 -25.36 19.49
CA SER A 18 55.76 -25.66 18.06
C SER A 18 54.92 -26.88 17.65
N LEU A 19 54.82 -27.90 18.51
CA LEU A 19 53.95 -29.04 18.27
C LEU A 19 52.47 -28.62 18.28
N LEU A 20 52.05 -27.77 19.23
CA LEU A 20 50.69 -27.24 19.29
C LEU A 20 50.35 -26.37 18.08
N VAL A 21 51.29 -25.54 17.60
CA VAL A 21 51.10 -24.72 16.39
C VAL A 21 51.02 -25.59 15.14
N ALA A 22 51.87 -26.62 15.01
CA ALA A 22 51.79 -27.58 13.92
C ALA A 22 50.50 -28.40 13.95
N LEU A 23 50.00 -28.71 15.14
CA LEU A 23 48.74 -29.41 15.34
C LEU A 23 47.55 -28.51 14.97
N LEU A 24 47.54 -27.24 15.37
CA LEU A 24 46.53 -26.25 14.94
C LEU A 24 46.52 -26.05 13.42
N TRP A 25 47.70 -25.99 12.79
CA TRP A 25 47.81 -25.94 11.33
C TRP A 25 47.32 -27.22 10.65
N GLY A 26 47.59 -28.39 11.23
CA GLY A 26 47.17 -29.68 10.71
C GLY A 26 45.67 -29.96 10.85
N PHE A 27 45.01 -29.33 11.83
CA PHE A 27 43.56 -29.46 12.01
C PHE A 27 42.74 -28.49 11.18
N GLY A 28 43.34 -27.39 10.69
CA GLY A 28 42.67 -26.41 9.83
C GLY A 28 41.50 -25.72 10.53
N ASP A 29 41.28 -24.44 10.24
CA ASP A 29 40.09 -23.75 10.73
C ASP A 29 38.89 -24.20 9.88
N ARG A 30 38.34 -25.37 10.20
CA ARG A 30 37.17 -25.96 9.53
C ARG A 30 35.88 -25.46 10.20
N GLN A 31 35.72 -24.13 10.23
CA GLN A 31 34.46 -23.53 10.65
C GLN A 31 33.43 -23.74 9.53
N PRO A 32 32.22 -24.25 9.83
CA PRO A 32 31.18 -24.33 8.82
C PRO A 32 30.78 -22.92 8.37
N VAL A 33 30.33 -22.83 7.12
CA VAL A 33 29.70 -21.60 6.62
C VAL A 33 28.40 -21.40 7.37
N SER A 34 28.22 -20.23 7.95
CA SER A 34 27.01 -19.88 8.70
C SER A 34 26.49 -18.52 8.25
N VAL A 35 25.19 -18.32 8.40
CA VAL A 35 24.55 -17.02 8.18
C VAL A 35 24.86 -16.13 9.38
N GLN A 36 25.56 -15.03 9.14
CA GLN A 36 25.91 -14.03 10.16
C GLN A 36 24.81 -12.99 10.34
N GLN A 37 24.09 -12.66 9.27
CA GLN A 37 23.08 -11.61 9.30
C GLN A 37 21.97 -11.89 8.29
N PHE A 38 20.73 -11.67 8.71
CA PHE A 38 19.56 -11.67 7.85
C PHE A 38 18.85 -10.32 7.95
N SER A 39 18.64 -9.63 6.83
CA SER A 39 18.14 -8.24 6.84
C SER A 39 16.68 -8.08 7.29
N TRP A 40 15.89 -9.16 7.24
CA TRP A 40 14.50 -9.18 7.72
C TRP A 40 14.34 -9.91 9.06
N GLU A 41 15.43 -10.25 9.73
CA GLU A 41 15.35 -10.86 11.05
C GLU A 41 14.59 -9.95 12.03
N GLY A 42 13.52 -10.48 12.62
CA GLY A 42 12.67 -9.75 13.56
C GLY A 42 11.85 -8.60 12.96
N LYS A 43 11.78 -8.47 11.63
CA LYS A 43 10.99 -7.41 10.96
C LYS A 43 9.63 -7.94 10.49
N LYS A 44 8.62 -7.07 10.58
CA LYS A 44 7.37 -7.24 9.83
C LYS A 44 7.53 -6.58 8.46
N ILE A 45 7.45 -7.37 7.39
CA ILE A 45 7.67 -6.90 6.03
C ILE A 45 6.38 -6.39 5.38
N SER A 46 6.46 -5.35 4.56
CA SER A 46 5.35 -4.81 3.78
C SER A 46 5.47 -5.18 2.31
N VAL A 47 4.49 -4.77 1.49
CA VAL A 47 4.58 -4.89 0.03
C VAL A 47 5.62 -3.94 -0.57
N THR A 48 6.27 -3.04 0.18
CA THR A 48 7.39 -2.24 -0.33
C THR A 48 8.74 -2.93 -0.10
N ASP A 49 8.80 -3.93 0.80
CA ASP A 49 10.01 -4.71 1.08
C ASP A 49 10.24 -5.77 -0.01
N ARG A 50 10.83 -5.35 -1.13
CA ARG A 50 11.05 -6.19 -2.32
C ARG A 50 12.28 -7.08 -2.28
N PHE A 51 13.19 -6.89 -1.32
CA PHE A 51 14.40 -7.71 -1.26
C PHE A 51 14.93 -7.87 0.16
N PHE A 52 15.67 -8.96 0.37
CA PHE A 52 16.45 -9.18 1.58
C PHE A 52 17.85 -9.67 1.26
N SER A 53 18.73 -9.61 2.26
CA SER A 53 20.09 -10.12 2.17
C SER A 53 20.41 -11.11 3.29
N LEU A 54 21.25 -12.09 2.96
CA LEU A 54 21.94 -12.96 3.92
C LEU A 54 23.44 -12.72 3.80
N SER A 55 24.09 -12.36 4.89
CA SER A 55 25.55 -12.25 4.94
C SER A 55 26.13 -13.53 5.52
N LEU A 56 26.99 -14.22 4.77
CA LEU A 56 27.62 -15.47 5.19
C LEU A 56 28.99 -15.22 5.84
N SER A 57 29.46 -16.19 6.63
CA SER A 57 30.81 -16.14 7.22
C SER A 57 31.92 -16.23 6.17
N GLN A 58 31.66 -16.86 5.04
CA GLN A 58 32.56 -16.95 3.89
C GLN A 58 31.78 -17.11 2.58
N ALA A 59 32.44 -16.83 1.45
CA ALA A 59 31.87 -17.05 0.14
C ALA A 59 31.62 -18.55 -0.11
N ILE A 60 30.50 -18.86 -0.77
CA ILE A 60 30.11 -20.21 -1.17
C ILE A 60 29.62 -20.17 -2.63
N ASP A 61 29.58 -21.33 -3.26
CA ASP A 61 28.98 -21.50 -4.58
C ASP A 61 27.49 -21.08 -4.58
N PRO A 62 27.09 -20.12 -5.43
CA PRO A 62 25.69 -19.72 -5.58
C PRO A 62 24.76 -20.87 -5.99
N GLU A 63 25.22 -21.83 -6.79
CA GLU A 63 24.40 -22.97 -7.23
C GLU A 63 24.02 -23.86 -6.06
N PHE A 64 24.94 -24.04 -5.10
CA PHE A 64 24.68 -24.76 -3.87
C PHE A 64 23.57 -24.09 -3.05
N VAL A 65 23.66 -22.77 -2.86
CA VAL A 65 22.66 -22.02 -2.09
C VAL A 65 21.31 -22.10 -2.78
N ALA A 66 21.26 -21.91 -4.10
CA ALA A 66 20.01 -21.98 -4.87
C ALA A 66 19.30 -23.33 -4.73
N ALA A 67 20.06 -24.44 -4.73
CA ALA A 67 19.50 -25.78 -4.60
C ALA A 67 18.99 -26.12 -3.19
N ASN A 68 19.51 -25.46 -2.14
CA ASN A 68 19.21 -25.76 -0.74
C ASN A 68 18.41 -24.65 -0.03
N PHE A 69 18.07 -23.59 -0.75
CA PHE A 69 17.29 -22.45 -0.28
C PHE A 69 15.80 -22.67 -0.53
N SER A 70 14.98 -22.48 0.50
CA SER A 70 13.51 -22.49 0.36
C SER A 70 12.84 -21.51 1.31
N ILE A 71 11.71 -20.95 0.88
CA ILE A 71 10.80 -20.17 1.71
C ILE A 71 9.46 -20.90 1.72
N ASP A 72 8.88 -21.07 2.91
CA ASP A 72 7.57 -21.68 3.11
C ASP A 72 6.68 -20.75 3.95
N PRO A 73 5.49 -20.33 3.47
CA PRO A 73 4.93 -20.58 2.14
C PRO A 73 5.77 -19.99 1.00
N PRO A 74 5.61 -20.45 -0.26
CA PRO A 74 6.39 -19.96 -1.38
C PRO A 74 6.30 -18.44 -1.53
N LEU A 75 7.45 -17.79 -1.68
CA LEU A 75 7.57 -16.36 -1.95
C LEU A 75 8.57 -16.19 -3.10
N PRO A 76 8.13 -16.23 -4.37
CA PRO A 76 9.00 -16.30 -5.53
C PRO A 76 9.92 -15.08 -5.68
N GLY A 77 11.11 -15.31 -6.23
CA GLY A 77 12.13 -14.28 -6.38
C GLY A 77 13.39 -14.77 -7.06
N ASN A 78 14.29 -13.83 -7.36
CA ASN A 78 15.54 -14.05 -8.04
C ASN A 78 16.72 -13.90 -7.07
N LEU A 79 17.69 -14.80 -7.22
CA LEU A 79 18.93 -14.82 -6.44
C LEU A 79 19.98 -13.96 -7.15
N SER A 80 20.69 -13.13 -6.39
CA SER A 80 21.90 -12.45 -6.84
C SER A 80 22.97 -12.45 -5.76
N TRP A 81 24.22 -12.20 -6.14
CA TRP A 81 25.38 -12.47 -5.29
C TRP A 81 26.45 -11.40 -5.38
N ALA A 82 27.07 -11.06 -4.24
CA ALA A 82 28.28 -10.25 -4.18
C ALA A 82 29.20 -10.75 -3.06
N GLY A 83 30.27 -11.47 -3.41
CA GLY A 83 31.29 -11.92 -2.46
C GLY A 83 30.76 -12.94 -1.44
N LYS A 84 30.46 -12.50 -0.22
CA LYS A 84 29.87 -13.34 0.86
C LYS A 84 28.41 -13.01 1.13
N ASP A 85 27.87 -12.03 0.40
CA ASP A 85 26.52 -11.53 0.57
C ASP A 85 25.63 -12.08 -0.54
N PHE A 86 24.52 -12.65 -0.10
CA PHE A 86 23.44 -13.18 -0.89
C PHE A 86 22.28 -12.19 -0.87
N PHE A 87 21.66 -11.95 -2.02
CA PHE A 87 20.49 -11.09 -2.14
C PHE A 87 19.35 -11.85 -2.81
N TYR A 88 18.16 -11.74 -2.25
CA TYR A 88 16.93 -12.31 -2.79
C TYR A 88 15.98 -11.17 -3.13
N THR A 89 15.61 -11.03 -4.40
CA THR A 89 14.66 -10.01 -4.86
C THR A 89 13.35 -10.68 -5.23
N LEU A 90 12.24 -10.25 -4.61
CA LEU A 90 10.92 -10.83 -4.84
C LEU A 90 10.42 -10.53 -6.26
N ASN A 91 9.78 -11.52 -6.86
CA ASN A 91 9.06 -11.39 -8.13
C ASN A 91 7.56 -11.10 -7.90
N GLU A 92 7.04 -11.42 -6.71
CA GLU A 92 5.65 -11.24 -6.32
C GLU A 92 5.55 -10.53 -4.97
N LEU A 93 4.37 -9.98 -4.67
CA LEU A 93 4.13 -9.31 -3.39
C LEU A 93 4.07 -10.33 -2.25
N PRO A 94 4.61 -10.01 -1.06
CA PRO A 94 4.29 -10.79 0.13
C PRO A 94 2.80 -10.67 0.45
N ILE A 95 2.17 -11.80 0.75
CA ILE A 95 0.78 -11.86 1.17
C ILE A 95 0.69 -11.38 2.62
N TYR A 96 -0.22 -10.45 2.91
CA TYR A 96 -0.34 -9.90 4.26
C TYR A 96 -0.97 -10.89 5.24
N GLY A 97 -0.59 -10.78 6.52
CA GLY A 97 -1.03 -11.64 7.60
C GLY A 97 -0.42 -13.05 7.59
N GLN A 98 0.72 -13.24 6.90
CA GLN A 98 1.36 -14.55 6.71
C GLN A 98 2.72 -14.59 7.43
N GLU A 99 3.00 -15.73 8.08
CA GLU A 99 4.32 -16.06 8.60
C GLU A 99 5.08 -16.87 7.55
N TYR A 100 6.34 -16.49 7.31
CA TYR A 100 7.23 -17.15 6.36
C TYR A 100 8.40 -17.78 7.11
N GLN A 101 8.83 -18.94 6.62
CA GLN A 101 9.96 -19.67 7.13
C GLN A 101 11.00 -19.82 6.02
N LEU A 102 12.14 -19.15 6.21
CA LEU A 102 13.31 -19.28 5.35
C LEU A 102 14.19 -20.41 5.87
N LYS A 103 14.55 -21.33 4.96
CA LYS A 103 15.42 -22.48 5.20
C LYS A 103 16.58 -22.45 4.24
N LEU A 104 17.80 -22.54 4.78
CA LEU A 104 18.99 -22.94 4.03
C LEU A 104 19.45 -24.28 4.60
N ALA A 105 19.19 -25.36 3.86
CA ALA A 105 19.51 -26.72 4.30
C ALA A 105 21.02 -27.01 4.22
N ALA A 106 21.47 -27.90 5.09
CA ALA A 106 22.77 -28.55 4.90
C ALA A 106 22.69 -29.55 3.72
N PRO A 107 23.82 -29.87 3.07
CA PRO A 107 23.85 -30.84 1.98
C PRO A 107 23.29 -32.20 2.45
N ASP A 108 22.30 -32.74 1.73
CA ASP A 108 21.78 -34.07 2.02
C ASP A 108 22.75 -35.14 1.47
N THR A 109 23.56 -35.71 2.35
CA THR A 109 24.52 -36.77 1.98
C THR A 109 23.84 -38.11 1.64
N ALA A 110 22.53 -38.26 1.83
CA ALA A 110 21.82 -39.54 1.68
C ALA A 110 21.21 -39.78 0.28
N THR A 111 21.08 -38.74 -0.54
CA THR A 111 20.41 -38.78 -1.86
C THR A 111 21.33 -38.47 -3.04
N ALA A 112 22.61 -38.20 -2.78
CA ALA A 112 23.61 -37.88 -3.79
C ALA A 112 24.05 -39.11 -4.60
N ASN A 113 23.98 -39.02 -5.93
CA ASN A 113 24.51 -40.02 -6.85
C ASN A 113 26.05 -39.92 -6.85
N ASP A 114 26.78 -40.97 -7.26
CA ASP A 114 28.25 -41.01 -7.24
C ASP A 114 28.92 -39.82 -7.97
N GLU A 115 28.29 -39.24 -8.99
CA GLU A 115 28.78 -38.01 -9.68
C GLU A 115 28.56 -36.72 -8.87
N THR A 116 27.53 -36.67 -8.01
CA THR A 116 27.25 -35.53 -7.12
C THR A 116 28.13 -35.57 -5.88
N LEU A 117 28.53 -36.77 -5.44
CA LEU A 117 29.49 -36.96 -4.35
C LEU A 117 30.87 -36.40 -4.68
N GLU A 118 31.31 -36.41 -5.94
CA GLU A 118 32.60 -35.82 -6.35
C GLU A 118 32.59 -34.28 -6.25
N ILE A 119 31.46 -33.63 -6.49
CA ILE A 119 31.28 -32.17 -6.32
C ILE A 119 31.12 -31.80 -4.83
N LEU A 120 30.42 -32.65 -4.07
CA LEU A 120 30.25 -32.54 -2.61
C LEU A 120 31.51 -32.92 -1.81
N THR A 121 32.59 -33.40 -2.46
CA THR A 121 33.88 -33.64 -1.80
C THR A 121 34.69 -32.37 -1.54
N SER A 122 34.18 -31.20 -1.94
CA SER A 122 34.63 -29.97 -1.33
C SER A 122 34.09 -29.93 0.10
N ASP A 123 34.98 -29.75 1.09
CA ASP A 123 34.77 -29.65 2.55
C ASP A 123 33.77 -28.53 2.98
N ILE A 124 32.69 -28.27 2.24
CA ILE A 124 31.72 -27.20 2.49
C ILE A 124 30.67 -27.71 3.49
N ALA A 125 31.05 -27.68 4.77
CA ALA A 125 30.09 -27.79 5.85
C ALA A 125 29.28 -26.49 5.93
N ILE A 126 27.98 -26.52 5.63
CA ILE A 126 27.04 -25.43 5.94
C ILE A 126 26.31 -25.74 7.24
N GLU A 127 26.19 -24.75 8.11
CA GLU A 127 25.27 -24.81 9.24
C GLU A 127 23.85 -24.54 8.75
N PRO A 128 22.87 -25.45 8.98
CA PRO A 128 21.48 -25.21 8.60
C PRO A 128 20.98 -23.90 9.20
N PHE A 129 20.45 -23.03 8.36
CA PHE A 129 19.89 -21.77 8.80
C PHE A 129 18.38 -21.79 8.70
N LEU A 130 17.73 -21.35 9.78
CA LEU A 130 16.29 -21.24 9.89
C LEU A 130 15.95 -19.86 10.40
N ALA A 131 15.27 -19.06 9.58
CA ALA A 131 14.72 -17.78 9.99
C ALA A 131 13.22 -17.75 9.80
N ARG A 132 12.55 -16.99 10.65
CA ARG A 132 11.12 -16.69 10.53
C ARG A 132 10.95 -15.18 10.45
N PHE A 133 10.07 -14.77 9.56
CA PHE A 133 9.65 -13.38 9.43
C PHE A 133 8.16 -13.37 9.09
N GLN A 134 7.50 -12.23 9.29
CA GLN A 134 6.07 -12.12 9.09
C GLN A 134 5.80 -10.93 8.18
N SER A 135 4.78 -11.01 7.32
CA SER A 135 4.25 -9.83 6.67
C SER A 135 3.42 -8.98 7.63
N ARG A 136 3.16 -7.73 7.26
CA ARG A 136 2.20 -6.87 7.95
C ARG A 136 0.84 -7.54 8.01
N ASP A 137 0.09 -7.23 9.06
CA ASP A 137 -1.25 -7.77 9.23
C ASP A 137 -2.20 -7.20 8.17
N ARG A 138 -3.19 -7.97 7.76
CA ARG A 138 -4.32 -7.43 6.99
C ARG A 138 -5.20 -6.64 7.94
N ALA A 139 -5.25 -5.34 7.73
CA ALA A 139 -6.12 -4.44 8.48
C ALA A 139 -6.76 -3.43 7.53
N PHE A 140 -7.90 -2.90 7.92
CA PHE A 140 -8.55 -1.80 7.21
C PHE A 140 -9.20 -0.85 8.20
N ALA A 141 -9.36 0.41 7.79
CA ALA A 141 -10.12 1.40 8.53
C ALA A 141 -11.43 1.73 7.79
N TYR A 142 -12.43 2.21 8.52
CA TYR A 142 -13.72 2.67 7.99
C TYR A 142 -14.39 3.65 8.95
N ILE A 143 -15.45 4.32 8.49
CA ILE A 143 -16.29 5.18 9.32
C ILE A 143 -17.54 4.40 9.74
N GLY A 144 -17.79 4.29 11.05
CA GLY A 144 -18.94 3.54 11.58
C GLY A 144 -20.27 4.24 11.32
N THR A 145 -21.35 3.47 11.17
CA THR A 145 -22.71 3.97 10.88
C THR A 145 -23.74 3.67 11.97
N GLU A 146 -23.42 2.79 12.93
CA GLU A 146 -24.36 2.31 13.93
C GLU A 146 -23.79 2.42 15.36
N GLY A 147 -24.70 2.58 16.34
CA GLY A 147 -24.36 2.53 17.77
C GLY A 147 -23.23 3.50 18.18
N ASP A 148 -22.33 3.00 19.03
CA ASP A 148 -21.20 3.78 19.58
C ASP A 148 -20.09 4.07 18.56
N ASP A 149 -20.15 3.43 17.38
CA ASP A 149 -19.18 3.62 16.28
C ASP A 149 -19.61 4.74 15.32
N ARG A 150 -20.88 5.18 15.39
CA ARG A 150 -21.47 6.09 14.41
C ARG A 150 -20.64 7.38 14.29
N GLY A 151 -20.19 7.66 13.08
CA GLY A 151 -19.38 8.84 12.76
C GLY A 151 -17.94 8.79 13.26
N ARG A 152 -17.46 7.65 13.76
CA ARG A 152 -16.10 7.50 14.29
C ARG A 152 -15.26 6.65 13.36
N LEU A 153 -13.95 6.88 13.36
CA LEU A 153 -13.00 6.02 12.67
C LEU A 153 -12.77 4.75 13.47
N ILE A 154 -12.90 3.63 12.77
CA ILE A 154 -12.71 2.30 13.30
C ILE A 154 -11.57 1.64 12.53
N LEU A 155 -10.67 1.00 13.25
CA LEU A 155 -9.67 0.10 12.70
C LEU A 155 -10.11 -1.34 12.96
N PHE A 156 -10.08 -2.18 11.93
CA PHE A 156 -10.28 -3.61 12.07
C PHE A 156 -9.08 -4.38 11.54
N ASN A 157 -8.39 -5.10 12.42
CA ASN A 157 -7.32 -6.01 12.06
C ASN A 157 -7.93 -7.38 11.76
N LEU A 158 -8.01 -7.74 10.48
CA LEU A 158 -8.55 -9.03 10.03
C LEU A 158 -7.67 -10.21 10.45
N THR A 159 -6.35 -10.04 10.45
CA THR A 159 -5.42 -11.11 10.86
C THR A 159 -5.57 -11.45 12.33
N GLN A 160 -5.74 -10.44 13.20
CA GLN A 160 -5.89 -10.63 14.64
C GLN A 160 -7.36 -10.72 15.10
N GLN A 161 -8.31 -10.43 14.21
CA GLN A 161 -9.74 -10.28 14.51
C GLN A 161 -10.03 -9.25 15.61
N GLU A 162 -9.32 -8.12 15.59
CA GLU A 162 -9.41 -7.07 16.60
C GLU A 162 -10.03 -5.80 16.02
N LYS A 163 -10.97 -5.20 16.77
CA LYS A 163 -11.61 -3.92 16.46
C LYS A 163 -11.16 -2.86 17.45
N SER A 164 -10.70 -1.72 16.93
CA SER A 164 -10.30 -0.55 17.73
C SER A 164 -11.02 0.70 17.24
N ILE A 165 -11.50 1.53 18.17
CA ILE A 165 -12.07 2.84 17.84
C ILE A 165 -10.96 3.88 17.96
N LEU A 166 -10.71 4.64 16.89
CA LEU A 166 -9.58 5.56 16.79
C LEU A 166 -9.94 6.99 17.19
N THR A 167 -11.14 7.46 16.90
CA THR A 167 -11.56 8.85 17.19
C THR A 167 -12.53 8.93 18.36
N PRO A 168 -12.56 10.03 19.12
CA PRO A 168 -13.52 10.24 20.20
C PRO A 168 -14.94 10.48 19.65
N ALA A 169 -15.93 10.50 20.54
CA ALA A 169 -17.35 10.62 20.18
C ALA A 169 -17.82 12.07 19.98
N ASP A 170 -16.97 13.06 20.26
CA ASP A 170 -17.23 14.49 20.05
C ASP A 170 -16.76 15.00 18.68
N LEU A 171 -16.21 14.11 17.84
CA LEU A 171 -15.84 14.37 16.45
C LEU A 171 -16.61 13.43 15.52
N THR A 172 -17.29 14.01 14.53
CA THR A 172 -17.89 13.26 13.42
C THR A 172 -16.94 13.28 12.23
N VAL A 173 -16.46 12.12 11.80
CA VAL A 173 -15.54 11.93 10.68
C VAL A 173 -16.31 11.78 9.37
N LEU A 174 -15.85 12.47 8.32
CA LEU A 174 -16.49 12.50 7.00
C LEU A 174 -15.67 11.81 5.92
N ASP A 175 -14.34 11.94 5.96
CA ASP A 175 -13.42 11.24 5.06
C ASP A 175 -12.04 11.05 5.70
N PHE A 176 -11.24 10.13 5.18
CA PHE A 176 -9.88 9.86 5.65
C PHE A 176 -8.98 9.25 4.56
N GLU A 177 -7.67 9.35 4.80
CA GLU A 177 -6.57 8.80 4.01
C GLU A 177 -5.59 8.06 4.93
N THR A 178 -4.90 7.04 4.41
CA THR A 178 -3.94 6.22 5.17
C THR A 178 -2.50 6.68 4.92
N TYR A 179 -1.69 6.84 5.97
CA TYR A 179 -0.25 7.05 5.78
C TYR A 179 0.44 5.76 5.33
N PRO A 180 1.54 5.82 4.57
CA PRO A 180 2.14 4.65 3.91
C PRO A 180 2.70 3.59 4.88
N GLU A 181 3.08 3.99 6.08
CA GLU A 181 3.53 3.06 7.12
C GLU A 181 2.37 2.41 7.89
N GLY A 182 1.15 2.92 7.70
CA GLY A 182 -0.05 2.48 8.39
C GLY A 182 -0.10 2.85 9.88
N ASP A 183 0.88 3.60 10.37
CA ASP A 183 1.04 4.07 11.76
C ASP A 183 0.00 5.12 12.16
N ARG A 184 -0.52 5.87 11.19
CA ARG A 184 -1.51 6.93 11.40
C ARG A 184 -2.45 7.11 10.21
N LEU A 185 -3.58 7.78 10.44
CA LEU A 185 -4.54 8.20 9.41
C LEU A 185 -4.63 9.72 9.38
N LEU A 186 -4.80 10.31 8.20
CA LEU A 186 -5.24 11.69 8.02
C LEU A 186 -6.76 11.67 7.88
N PHE A 187 -7.51 12.47 8.62
CA PHE A 187 -8.96 12.48 8.53
C PHE A 187 -9.56 13.87 8.66
N ALA A 188 -10.72 14.05 8.03
CA ALA A 188 -11.52 15.25 8.11
C ALA A 188 -12.70 15.04 9.05
N ALA A 189 -12.87 15.95 10.01
CA ALA A 189 -13.94 15.85 11.00
C ALA A 189 -14.50 17.22 11.40
N ILE A 190 -15.71 17.19 11.92
CA ILE A 190 -16.42 18.33 12.51
C ILE A 190 -16.81 18.02 13.96
N PRO A 191 -16.81 19.01 14.87
CA PRO A 191 -17.29 18.81 16.23
C PRO A 191 -18.78 18.44 16.27
N THR A 192 -19.14 17.38 16.99
CA THR A 192 -20.51 16.88 17.12
C THR A 192 -21.42 17.82 17.93
N ALA A 193 -20.85 18.69 18.78
CA ALA A 193 -21.59 19.56 19.70
C ALA A 193 -22.32 20.75 19.02
N ALA A 194 -22.15 20.95 17.71
CA ALA A 194 -22.84 22.01 16.99
C ALA A 194 -24.28 21.58 16.68
N LEU A 195 -25.25 22.11 17.43
CA LEU A 195 -26.70 22.04 17.13
C LEU A 195 -27.07 22.50 15.70
N ASN A 196 -26.12 23.07 14.96
CA ASN A 196 -26.13 23.31 13.53
C ASN A 196 -24.78 22.86 12.94
N THR A 197 -24.64 21.58 12.62
CA THR A 197 -23.45 21.04 11.97
C THR A 197 -23.19 21.79 10.66
N ASN A 198 -22.16 22.64 10.63
CA ASN A 198 -21.75 23.34 9.42
C ASN A 198 -20.55 22.62 8.80
N LEU A 199 -20.67 22.19 7.54
CA LEU A 199 -19.56 21.57 6.81
C LEU A 199 -18.39 22.54 6.60
N ASP A 200 -18.62 23.85 6.71
CA ASP A 200 -17.55 24.85 6.65
C ASP A 200 -16.60 24.80 7.86
N ASP A 201 -16.96 24.08 8.93
CA ASP A 201 -16.14 23.88 10.12
C ASP A 201 -15.28 22.60 10.03
N LEU A 202 -15.22 21.97 8.85
CA LEU A 202 -14.41 20.78 8.60
C LEU A 202 -12.93 21.05 8.81
N GLN A 203 -12.31 20.31 9.73
CA GLN A 203 -10.89 20.41 10.05
C GLN A 203 -10.16 19.12 9.70
N LEU A 204 -8.86 19.21 9.43
CA LEU A 204 -8.01 18.05 9.18
C LEU A 204 -7.19 17.70 10.41
N TYR A 205 -7.14 16.41 10.71
CA TYR A 205 -6.46 15.84 11.86
C TYR A 205 -5.66 14.60 11.46
N THR A 206 -4.65 14.25 12.26
CA THR A 206 -4.07 12.90 12.24
C THR A 206 -4.52 12.10 13.44
N VAL A 207 -4.66 10.77 13.30
CA VAL A 207 -4.87 9.84 14.42
C VAL A 207 -3.93 8.64 14.33
N THR A 208 -3.33 8.24 15.44
CA THR A 208 -2.46 7.05 15.51
C THR A 208 -3.28 5.74 15.50
N THR A 209 -2.82 4.74 14.74
CA THR A 209 -3.49 3.43 14.61
C THR A 209 -2.97 2.39 15.59
N GLY A 210 -1.72 2.55 16.07
CA GLY A 210 -0.97 1.53 16.81
C GLY A 210 -0.45 0.37 15.95
N LEU A 211 -0.64 0.41 14.63
CA LEU A 211 -0.01 -0.54 13.72
C LEU A 211 1.44 -0.16 13.44
N ASN A 212 2.27 -1.16 13.14
CA ASN A 212 3.63 -1.01 12.62
C ASN A 212 4.52 -0.01 13.40
N THR A 213 4.36 0.08 14.72
CA THR A 213 5.18 0.97 15.56
C THR A 213 6.64 0.53 15.48
N THR A 214 7.47 1.31 14.79
CA THR A 214 8.89 0.98 14.55
C THR A 214 9.79 1.52 15.64
N THR A 215 9.32 2.54 16.37
CA THR A 215 10.07 3.19 17.43
C THR A 215 9.37 3.09 18.78
N THR A 216 10.16 3.14 19.85
CA THR A 216 9.67 3.15 21.23
C THR A 216 8.78 4.38 21.49
N ALA A 217 9.04 5.51 20.85
CA ALA A 217 8.25 6.73 20.95
C ALA A 217 6.86 6.62 20.29
N GLU A 218 6.75 5.90 19.16
CA GLU A 218 5.47 5.60 18.50
C GLU A 218 4.64 4.61 19.31
N ALA A 219 5.29 3.61 19.91
CA ALA A 219 4.64 2.67 20.82
C ALA A 219 4.12 3.37 22.10
N GLU A 220 4.85 4.38 22.60
CA GLU A 220 4.44 5.19 23.75
C GLU A 220 3.30 6.17 23.45
N ALA A 221 3.14 6.62 22.19
CA ALA A 221 2.08 7.54 21.80
C ALA A 221 0.66 6.94 21.94
N GLY A 222 0.56 5.61 21.93
CA GLY A 222 -0.71 4.88 22.07
C GLY A 222 -1.61 4.97 20.83
N ILE A 223 -2.67 4.16 20.84
CA ILE A 223 -3.72 4.18 19.81
C ILE A 223 -4.65 5.38 20.04
N GLY A 224 -5.09 6.03 18.96
CA GLY A 224 -6.12 7.07 19.04
C GLY A 224 -5.61 8.45 19.47
N LYS A 225 -4.29 8.70 19.41
CA LYS A 225 -3.74 10.03 19.65
C LYS A 225 -4.05 10.93 18.46
N ILE A 226 -4.71 12.06 18.72
CA ILE A 226 -5.14 13.01 17.69
C ILE A 226 -4.30 14.28 17.73
N ASP A 227 -3.85 14.74 16.56
CA ASP A 227 -3.16 16.02 16.38
C ASP A 227 -3.84 16.82 15.25
N LEU A 228 -4.04 18.13 15.43
CA LEU A 228 -4.62 19.02 14.41
C LEU A 228 -3.59 19.30 13.31
N VAL A 229 -3.99 19.14 12.04
CA VAL A 229 -3.17 19.43 10.86
C VAL A 229 -3.57 20.76 10.23
N LEU A 230 -4.87 21.02 10.11
CA LEU A 230 -5.39 22.21 9.45
C LEU A 230 -6.72 22.63 10.07
N ASP A 231 -6.78 23.86 10.57
CA ASP A 231 -8.00 24.49 11.07
C ASP A 231 -8.93 24.95 9.93
N ALA A 232 -10.09 25.46 10.33
CA ALA A 232 -11.13 25.97 9.44
C ALA A 232 -11.52 27.41 9.80
N ASP A 233 -10.60 28.20 10.37
CA ASP A 233 -10.97 29.49 10.98
C ASP A 233 -11.30 30.52 9.88
N GLU A 234 -10.39 30.73 8.94
CA GLU A 234 -10.55 31.70 7.84
C GLU A 234 -11.09 31.06 6.55
N TYR A 235 -10.91 29.75 6.40
CA TYR A 235 -11.24 28.99 5.20
C TYR A 235 -12.05 27.75 5.55
N ALA A 236 -13.06 27.45 4.74
CA ALA A 236 -13.70 26.15 4.73
C ALA A 236 -12.80 25.15 3.99
N ASN A 237 -12.53 23.99 4.60
CA ASN A 237 -11.77 22.91 3.98
C ASN A 237 -12.72 21.97 3.23
N GLY A 238 -12.29 21.48 2.08
CA GLY A 238 -13.04 20.53 1.25
C GLY A 238 -12.28 19.21 1.06
N LYS A 239 -12.41 18.63 -0.13
CA LYS A 239 -11.71 17.40 -0.52
C LYS A 239 -10.21 17.54 -0.29
N PHE A 240 -9.58 16.47 0.19
CA PHE A 240 -8.14 16.38 0.40
C PHE A 240 -7.59 15.05 -0.11
N GLN A 241 -6.28 14.99 -0.33
CA GLN A 241 -5.54 13.77 -0.61
C GLN A 241 -4.18 13.82 0.10
N LEU A 242 -3.73 12.65 0.54
CA LEU A 242 -2.39 12.41 1.06
C LEU A 242 -1.58 11.67 -0.01
N ALA A 243 -0.35 12.12 -0.25
CA ALA A 243 0.54 11.44 -1.19
C ALA A 243 0.92 10.03 -0.67
N LYS A 244 1.18 9.10 -1.59
CA LYS A 244 1.60 7.72 -1.27
C LYS A 244 2.98 7.64 -0.59
N ASN A 245 3.76 8.72 -0.58
CA ASN A 245 4.99 8.84 0.20
C ASN A 245 4.76 9.48 1.60
N GLY A 246 3.55 9.92 1.92
CA GLY A 246 3.18 10.52 3.20
C GLY A 246 3.69 11.95 3.44
N GLN A 247 4.35 12.57 2.45
CA GLN A 247 5.08 13.83 2.64
C GLN A 247 4.25 15.09 2.37
N ARG A 248 3.25 14.99 1.48
CA ARG A 248 2.40 16.13 1.08
C ARG A 248 0.92 15.82 1.24
N ILE A 249 0.20 16.79 1.76
CA ILE A 249 -1.27 16.83 1.75
C ILE A 249 -1.69 17.92 0.78
N VAL A 250 -2.66 17.63 -0.08
CA VAL A 250 -3.34 18.65 -0.88
C VAL A 250 -4.78 18.74 -0.44
N VAL A 251 -5.27 19.96 -0.23
CA VAL A 251 -6.62 20.24 0.27
C VAL A 251 -7.24 21.39 -0.51
N GLN A 252 -8.52 21.29 -0.83
CA GLN A 252 -9.29 22.41 -1.36
C GLN A 252 -9.68 23.35 -0.22
N ARG A 253 -9.43 24.65 -0.39
CA ARG A 253 -9.87 25.68 0.57
C ARG A 253 -10.70 26.76 -0.11
N VAL A 254 -11.75 27.21 0.57
CA VAL A 254 -12.61 28.31 0.15
C VAL A 254 -12.64 29.35 1.25
N ASN A 255 -12.30 30.59 0.94
CA ASN A 255 -12.32 31.68 1.92
C ASN A 255 -13.78 31.93 2.38
N LYS A 256 -13.98 32.03 3.71
CA LYS A 256 -15.33 32.21 4.29
C LYS A 256 -15.91 33.62 4.03
N GLU A 257 -15.06 34.62 3.83
CA GLU A 257 -15.46 36.01 3.53
C GLU A 257 -15.59 36.29 2.04
N ASP A 258 -14.74 35.68 1.19
CA ASP A 258 -14.82 35.78 -0.27
C ASP A 258 -14.82 34.38 -0.94
N PRO A 259 -15.98 33.78 -1.19
CA PRO A 259 -16.10 32.45 -1.83
C PRO A 259 -15.54 32.35 -3.27
N ARG A 260 -15.10 33.47 -3.86
CA ARG A 260 -14.37 33.48 -5.13
C ARG A 260 -12.88 33.17 -4.93
N ASP A 261 -12.34 33.43 -3.74
CA ASP A 261 -11.03 32.92 -3.31
C ASP A 261 -11.17 31.45 -2.92
N ARG A 262 -11.11 30.59 -3.94
CA ARG A 262 -11.06 29.15 -3.81
C ARG A 262 -9.82 28.62 -4.54
N SER A 263 -9.06 27.77 -3.88
CA SER A 263 -7.86 27.17 -4.48
C SER A 263 -7.46 25.88 -3.80
N LEU A 264 -6.62 25.10 -4.47
CA LEU A 264 -5.88 24.02 -3.85
C LEU A 264 -4.72 24.56 -3.02
N TRP A 265 -4.49 23.95 -1.87
CA TRP A 265 -3.41 24.26 -0.94
C TRP A 265 -2.58 23.01 -0.68
N VAL A 266 -1.26 23.19 -0.53
CA VAL A 266 -0.31 22.12 -0.23
C VAL A 266 0.22 22.30 1.20
N ILE A 267 0.29 21.21 1.95
CA ILE A 267 0.89 21.14 3.27
C ILE A 267 2.04 20.14 3.21
N GLU A 268 3.22 20.55 3.67
CA GLU A 268 4.45 19.75 3.67
C GLU A 268 4.94 19.61 5.12
N GLY A 269 4.70 18.46 5.76
CA GLY A 269 5.02 18.25 7.17
C GLY A 269 4.36 19.31 8.07
N SER A 270 5.17 20.03 8.87
CA SER A 270 4.71 21.11 9.75
C SER A 270 4.86 22.52 9.15
N ALA A 271 5.15 22.63 7.85
CA ALA A 271 5.25 23.93 7.19
C ALA A 271 3.88 24.60 7.05
N GLU A 272 3.87 25.93 6.96
CA GLU A 272 2.64 26.67 6.70
C GLU A 272 1.98 26.23 5.38
N PRO A 273 0.65 26.02 5.38
CA PRO A 273 -0.10 25.70 4.18
C PRO A 273 0.11 26.74 3.08
N ARG A 274 0.35 26.28 1.85
CA ARG A 274 0.62 27.13 0.69
C ARG A 274 -0.45 26.97 -0.38
N GLY A 275 -1.17 28.05 -0.68
CA GLY A 275 -2.09 28.10 -1.81
C GLY A 275 -1.36 27.97 -3.16
N LEU A 276 -1.98 27.23 -4.08
CA LEU A 276 -1.54 27.09 -5.48
C LEU A 276 -2.18 28.11 -6.40
N GLY A 277 -3.22 28.83 -5.95
CA GLY A 277 -3.96 29.80 -6.75
C GLY A 277 -4.77 29.16 -7.89
N ILE A 278 -4.94 27.84 -7.86
CA ILE A 278 -5.64 27.06 -8.89
C ILE A 278 -6.87 26.43 -8.24
N PRO A 279 -8.09 26.76 -8.69
CA PRO A 279 -9.29 26.04 -8.30
C PRO A 279 -9.34 24.66 -8.98
N ALA A 280 -10.06 23.72 -8.38
CA ALA A 280 -10.23 22.37 -8.93
C ALA A 280 -11.65 21.89 -8.65
N ASP A 281 -12.30 21.30 -9.67
CA ASP A 281 -13.53 20.55 -9.47
C ASP A 281 -13.18 19.15 -8.96
N GLU A 282 -12.13 18.56 -9.56
CA GLU A 282 -11.51 17.32 -9.12
C GLU A 282 -10.00 17.39 -9.24
N PHE A 283 -9.32 16.59 -8.43
CA PHE A 283 -7.87 16.46 -8.51
C PHE A 283 -7.40 15.07 -8.09
N LEU A 284 -6.20 14.71 -8.54
CA LEU A 284 -5.52 13.47 -8.20
C LEU A 284 -4.03 13.74 -8.00
N LEU A 285 -3.52 13.40 -6.82
CA LEU A 285 -2.13 13.58 -6.42
C LEU A 285 -1.28 12.40 -6.92
N SER A 286 -0.11 12.67 -7.50
CA SER A 286 0.82 11.62 -7.92
C SER A 286 1.41 10.87 -6.72
N PRO A 287 1.76 9.57 -6.86
CA PRO A 287 2.32 8.78 -5.77
C PRO A 287 3.62 9.36 -5.17
N ASP A 288 4.47 9.94 -6.02
CA ASP A 288 5.73 10.59 -5.65
C ASP A 288 5.54 12.00 -5.04
N ALA A 289 4.31 12.49 -5.01
CA ALA A 289 3.92 13.82 -4.56
C ALA A 289 4.47 14.99 -5.38
N GLU A 290 5.05 14.79 -6.57
CA GLU A 290 5.68 15.89 -7.32
C GLU A 290 4.70 16.67 -8.19
N VAL A 291 3.60 16.05 -8.60
CA VAL A 291 2.59 16.68 -9.45
C VAL A 291 1.18 16.38 -8.96
N ILE A 292 0.25 17.24 -9.33
CA ILE A 292 -1.18 17.02 -9.15
C ILE A 292 -1.89 17.17 -10.50
N ALA A 293 -2.70 16.19 -10.85
CA ALA A 293 -3.64 16.29 -11.95
C ALA A 293 -4.86 17.08 -11.45
N VAL A 294 -5.23 18.14 -12.17
CA VAL A 294 -6.36 19.01 -11.85
C VAL A 294 -7.33 19.01 -13.01
N SER A 295 -8.59 18.71 -12.72
CA SER A 295 -9.71 18.85 -13.63
C SER A 295 -10.53 20.07 -13.24
N GLN A 296 -10.69 20.99 -14.19
CA GLN A 296 -11.48 22.20 -14.01
C GLN A 296 -12.27 22.49 -15.28
N GLY A 297 -13.60 22.60 -15.16
CA GLY A 297 -14.47 22.89 -16.30
C GLY A 297 -14.35 21.88 -17.45
N GLY A 298 -14.07 20.61 -17.11
CA GLY A 298 -13.86 19.53 -18.08
C GLY A 298 -12.49 19.55 -18.78
N GLN A 299 -11.53 20.33 -18.31
CA GLN A 299 -10.17 20.36 -18.85
C GLN A 299 -9.16 19.79 -17.84
N LEU A 300 -8.32 18.87 -18.29
CA LEU A 300 -7.23 18.30 -17.51
C LEU A 300 -5.94 19.11 -17.63
N SER A 301 -5.30 19.38 -16.49
CA SER A 301 -3.95 19.95 -16.40
C SER A 301 -3.10 19.19 -15.39
N ILE A 302 -1.80 19.07 -15.65
CA ILE A 302 -0.81 18.57 -14.69
C ILE A 302 -0.08 19.78 -14.10
N VAL A 303 -0.19 19.94 -12.78
CA VAL A 303 0.35 21.07 -12.01
C VAL A 303 1.50 20.55 -11.15
N PRO A 304 2.73 21.03 -11.36
CA PRO A 304 3.84 20.68 -10.49
C PRO A 304 3.70 21.31 -9.09
N LEU A 305 4.03 20.56 -8.04
CA LEU A 305 3.80 20.98 -6.65
C LEU A 305 4.99 21.74 -6.04
N GLY A 306 6.21 21.56 -6.54
CA GLY A 306 7.39 22.31 -6.12
C GLY A 306 7.26 23.84 -6.30
N ARG A 307 8.05 24.62 -5.56
CA ARG A 307 8.02 26.10 -5.66
C ARG A 307 8.70 26.66 -6.93
N ASN A 308 9.64 25.90 -7.49
CA ASN A 308 10.39 26.23 -8.70
C ASN A 308 10.29 25.09 -9.73
N SER A 309 9.26 24.26 -9.61
CA SER A 309 8.98 23.20 -10.58
C SER A 309 8.43 23.81 -11.88
N GLY A 310 8.41 23.02 -12.96
CA GLY A 310 8.12 23.50 -14.31
C GLY A 310 6.74 24.15 -14.49
N ALA A 311 6.43 24.53 -15.73
CA ALA A 311 5.13 25.11 -16.07
C ALA A 311 3.99 24.09 -15.92
N ILE A 312 2.78 24.59 -15.65
CA ILE A 312 1.53 23.82 -15.73
C ILE A 312 1.39 23.28 -17.15
N GLN A 313 1.08 21.99 -17.28
CA GLN A 313 0.92 21.33 -18.57
C GLN A 313 -0.55 21.03 -18.81
N ALA A 314 -1.17 21.73 -19.76
CA ALA A 314 -2.51 21.38 -20.23
C ALA A 314 -2.45 20.07 -21.02
N LYS A 315 -3.41 19.18 -20.77
CA LYS A 315 -3.55 17.90 -21.46
C LYS A 315 -4.71 17.99 -22.44
N GLU A 316 -4.45 18.63 -23.58
CA GLU A 316 -5.42 18.88 -24.66
C GLU A 316 -5.98 17.55 -25.20
N LYS A 317 -7.13 17.10 -24.67
CA LYS A 317 -8.02 15.99 -25.09
C LYS A 317 -8.77 15.39 -23.91
N PHE A 318 -8.17 15.42 -22.72
CA PHE A 318 -8.62 14.66 -21.57
C PHE A 318 -9.41 15.55 -20.60
N THR A 319 -10.45 14.97 -20.02
CA THR A 319 -11.34 15.65 -19.06
C THR A 319 -10.89 15.39 -17.63
N ARG A 320 -10.37 14.19 -17.35
CA ARG A 320 -9.97 13.74 -16.02
C ARG A 320 -8.82 12.74 -16.06
N LEU A 321 -8.08 12.66 -14.96
CA LEU A 321 -7.17 11.56 -14.68
C LEU A 321 -7.77 10.66 -13.59
N LEU A 322 -7.84 9.35 -13.85
CA LEU A 322 -8.44 8.37 -12.93
C LEU A 322 -7.39 7.70 -12.05
N ALA A 323 -6.19 7.46 -12.57
CA ALA A 323 -5.12 6.81 -11.81
C ALA A 323 -3.72 7.22 -12.30
N PHE A 324 -2.77 7.21 -11.37
CA PHE A 324 -1.33 7.08 -11.66
C PHE A 324 -0.93 5.63 -11.39
N SER A 325 -0.02 5.08 -12.20
CA SER A 325 0.59 3.79 -11.90
C SER A 325 1.43 3.87 -10.62
N PRO A 326 1.60 2.75 -9.88
CA PRO A 326 2.39 2.75 -8.65
C PRO A 326 3.84 3.23 -8.81
N ASP A 327 4.43 3.02 -9.99
CA ASP A 327 5.79 3.45 -10.36
C ASP A 327 5.85 4.84 -11.02
N ASN A 328 4.70 5.52 -11.14
CA ASN A 328 4.51 6.83 -11.76
C ASN A 328 4.88 6.92 -13.26
N GLN A 329 5.10 5.79 -13.96
CA GLN A 329 5.47 5.80 -15.38
C GLN A 329 4.28 5.88 -16.34
N GLN A 330 3.09 5.53 -15.86
CA GLN A 330 1.85 5.50 -16.62
C GLN A 330 0.72 6.24 -15.91
N GLN A 331 -0.21 6.74 -16.71
CA GLN A 331 -1.39 7.45 -16.22
C GLN A 331 -2.63 6.93 -16.96
N ILE A 332 -3.74 6.80 -16.25
CA ILE A 332 -5.03 6.44 -16.83
C ILE A 332 -5.87 7.70 -16.95
N ALA A 333 -6.06 8.16 -18.19
CA ALA A 333 -6.81 9.36 -18.50
C ALA A 333 -8.17 9.04 -19.11
N LEU A 334 -9.15 9.87 -18.80
CA LEU A 334 -10.49 9.80 -19.33
C LEU A 334 -10.70 10.94 -20.32
N GLN A 335 -11.34 10.61 -21.44
CA GLN A 335 -11.90 11.56 -22.38
C GLN A 335 -13.40 11.29 -22.49
N GLU A 336 -14.21 12.31 -22.23
CA GLU A 336 -15.66 12.26 -22.37
C GLU A 336 -16.10 13.20 -23.48
N THR A 337 -16.71 12.65 -24.52
CA THR A 337 -17.21 13.41 -25.68
C THR A 337 -18.57 12.85 -26.10
N ASP A 338 -19.59 13.69 -26.16
CA ASP A 338 -20.94 13.34 -26.63
C ASP A 338 -21.53 12.07 -25.96
N GLY A 339 -21.28 11.89 -24.65
CA GLY A 339 -21.77 10.73 -23.88
C GLY A 339 -20.94 9.45 -24.05
N ILE A 340 -19.83 9.49 -24.78
CA ILE A 340 -18.89 8.37 -24.93
C ILE A 340 -17.71 8.59 -23.99
N SER A 341 -17.47 7.60 -23.11
CA SER A 341 -16.29 7.53 -22.25
C SER A 341 -15.18 6.75 -22.95
N SER A 342 -14.02 7.37 -23.13
CA SER A 342 -12.83 6.74 -23.70
C SER A 342 -11.70 6.75 -22.68
N LEU A 343 -11.21 5.56 -22.32
CA LEU A 343 -10.13 5.36 -21.37
C LEU A 343 -8.80 5.25 -22.13
N TYR A 344 -7.78 5.97 -21.68
CA TYR A 344 -6.47 6.01 -22.31
C TYR A 344 -5.36 5.68 -21.30
N VAL A 345 -4.34 4.98 -21.77
CA VAL A 345 -3.05 4.85 -21.10
C VAL A 345 -2.12 5.91 -21.67
N LEU A 346 -1.62 6.79 -20.81
CA LEU A 346 -0.60 7.78 -21.14
C LEU A 346 0.72 7.32 -20.55
N ASN A 347 1.77 7.29 -21.38
CA ASN A 347 3.13 7.00 -20.93
C ASN A 347 3.89 8.32 -20.72
N GLU A 348 4.74 8.39 -19.70
CA GLU A 348 5.63 9.56 -19.52
C GLU A 348 6.63 9.69 -20.68
N ASN A 349 7.08 8.55 -21.22
CA ASN A 349 7.92 8.50 -22.41
C ASN A 349 7.06 8.70 -23.66
N GLN A 350 7.02 9.94 -24.16
CA GLN A 350 6.21 10.40 -25.31
C GLN A 350 6.51 9.69 -26.66
N GLU A 351 7.44 8.71 -26.70
CA GLU A 351 7.79 7.99 -27.93
C GLU A 351 6.67 7.05 -28.42
N GLU A 352 5.88 6.46 -27.51
CA GLU A 352 4.80 5.53 -27.88
C GLU A 352 3.43 6.21 -28.07
N GLY A 353 3.29 7.47 -27.64
CA GLY A 353 2.02 8.22 -27.72
C GLY A 353 0.91 7.69 -26.81
N ASP A 354 -0.24 8.37 -26.81
CA ASP A 354 -1.41 8.00 -26.01
C ASP A 354 -2.13 6.78 -26.63
N ARG A 355 -2.37 5.72 -25.84
CA ARG A 355 -3.06 4.50 -26.31
C ARG A 355 -4.48 4.43 -25.77
N VAL A 356 -5.46 4.23 -26.67
CA VAL A 356 -6.85 3.94 -26.27
C VAL A 356 -6.91 2.54 -25.67
N LEU A 357 -7.46 2.43 -24.47
CA LEU A 357 -7.67 1.16 -23.77
C LEU A 357 -9.09 0.63 -23.96
N LEU A 358 -10.09 1.49 -23.72
CA LEU A 358 -11.50 1.14 -23.79
C LEU A 358 -12.30 2.31 -24.35
N ARG A 359 -13.34 2.03 -25.13
CA ARG A 359 -14.37 3.01 -25.49
C ARG A 359 -15.73 2.42 -25.15
N THR A 360 -16.53 3.17 -24.40
CA THR A 360 -17.82 2.68 -23.91
C THR A 360 -18.84 3.81 -23.77
N LEU A 361 -20.11 3.44 -23.77
CA LEU A 361 -21.23 4.32 -23.46
C LEU A 361 -21.53 4.37 -21.96
N THR A 362 -20.97 3.44 -21.18
CA THR A 362 -21.13 3.40 -19.73
C THR A 362 -20.15 4.37 -19.06
N PRO A 363 -20.62 5.37 -18.28
CA PRO A 363 -19.74 6.28 -17.56
C PRO A 363 -18.74 5.54 -16.65
N ILE A 364 -17.51 6.02 -16.61
CA ILE A 364 -16.43 5.48 -15.77
C ILE A 364 -16.20 6.46 -14.62
N ILE A 365 -16.34 5.98 -13.38
CA ILE A 365 -16.34 6.82 -12.17
C ILE A 365 -14.97 6.84 -11.50
N ASP A 366 -14.39 5.67 -11.25
CA ASP A 366 -13.08 5.52 -10.60
C ASP A 366 -12.38 4.27 -11.16
N CYS A 367 -11.04 4.27 -11.12
CA CYS A 367 -10.24 3.12 -11.49
C CYS A 367 -9.02 2.97 -10.59
N ARG A 368 -8.63 1.74 -10.27
CA ARG A 368 -7.49 1.40 -9.41
C ARG A 368 -6.65 0.30 -10.05
N TYR A 369 -5.33 0.50 -10.06
CA TYR A 369 -4.39 -0.54 -10.49
C TYR A 369 -4.46 -1.75 -9.57
N GLU A 370 -4.41 -2.94 -10.16
CA GLU A 370 -4.08 -4.17 -9.46
C GLU A 370 -2.60 -4.12 -9.04
N PRO A 371 -2.27 -4.26 -7.74
CA PRO A 371 -0.92 -3.96 -7.25
C PRO A 371 0.12 -5.07 -7.47
N ARG A 372 -0.28 -6.32 -7.74
CA ARG A 372 0.66 -7.45 -7.89
C ARG A 372 1.45 -7.36 -9.18
N TYR A 373 0.74 -7.21 -10.30
CA TYR A 373 1.35 -7.22 -11.63
C TYR A 373 1.25 -5.88 -12.34
N GLY A 374 0.32 -5.00 -11.92
CA GLY A 374 0.11 -3.70 -12.55
C GLY A 374 -0.39 -3.79 -14.00
N GLN A 375 -0.91 -4.95 -14.40
CA GLN A 375 -1.41 -5.23 -15.76
C GLN A 375 -2.94 -5.18 -15.87
N THR A 376 -3.65 -5.06 -14.74
CA THR A 376 -5.10 -4.99 -14.70
C THR A 376 -5.53 -3.72 -13.98
N LEU A 377 -6.64 -3.16 -14.45
CA LEU A 377 -7.29 -2.00 -13.86
C LEU A 377 -8.69 -2.41 -13.38
N TYR A 378 -8.98 -2.21 -12.09
CA TYR A 378 -10.33 -2.36 -11.55
C TYR A 378 -11.07 -1.04 -11.67
N CYS A 379 -12.17 -1.00 -12.40
CA CYS A 379 -12.94 0.22 -12.65
C CYS A 379 -14.37 0.11 -12.12
N LEU A 380 -14.84 1.18 -11.46
CA LEU A 380 -16.24 1.40 -11.13
C LEU A 380 -16.91 2.13 -12.29
N LYS A 381 -17.98 1.56 -12.80
CA LYS A 381 -18.76 2.08 -13.92
C LYS A 381 -20.23 2.14 -13.57
N ILE A 382 -20.98 2.97 -14.28
CA ILE A 382 -22.43 3.06 -14.12
C ILE A 382 -23.09 2.52 -15.38
N ASP A 383 -23.99 1.56 -15.21
CA ASP A 383 -24.91 1.12 -16.26
C ASP A 383 -26.33 1.67 -16.01
N GLU A 384 -27.15 1.66 -17.05
CA GLU A 384 -28.57 1.98 -16.96
C GLU A 384 -29.39 0.68 -16.95
N ALA A 385 -30.10 0.42 -15.86
CA ALA A 385 -30.99 -0.73 -15.72
C ALA A 385 -32.45 -0.29 -15.65
N GLU A 386 -33.38 -1.09 -16.17
CA GLU A 386 -34.82 -0.84 -15.96
C GLU A 386 -35.32 -1.60 -14.72
N SER A 387 -35.82 -0.87 -13.72
CA SER A 387 -36.47 -1.44 -12.54
C SER A 387 -37.84 -0.82 -12.32
N LEU A 388 -38.89 -1.66 -12.24
CA LEU A 388 -40.28 -1.24 -12.06
C LEU A 388 -40.77 -0.19 -13.09
N GLY A 389 -40.25 -0.24 -14.32
CA GLY A 389 -40.58 0.70 -15.40
C GLY A 389 -39.92 2.08 -15.28
N GLN A 390 -38.91 2.21 -14.42
CA GLN A 390 -38.04 3.38 -14.31
C GLN A 390 -36.61 2.98 -14.67
N VAL A 391 -35.88 3.88 -15.36
CA VAL A 391 -34.44 3.72 -15.57
C VAL A 391 -33.74 4.08 -14.26
N VAL A 392 -32.94 3.16 -13.75
CA VAL A 392 -32.17 3.28 -12.52
C VAL A 392 -30.70 3.07 -12.86
N GLU A 393 -29.85 3.96 -12.37
CA GLU A 393 -28.39 3.81 -12.45
C GLU A 393 -27.94 2.66 -11.55
N GLU A 394 -27.21 1.71 -12.13
CA GLU A 394 -26.66 0.54 -11.44
C GLU A 394 -25.14 0.52 -11.59
N PRO A 395 -24.38 0.87 -10.54
CA PRO A 395 -22.95 0.75 -10.61
C PRO A 395 -22.49 -0.70 -10.65
N PHE A 396 -21.37 -0.94 -11.30
CA PHE A 396 -20.72 -2.25 -11.33
C PHE A 396 -19.21 -2.11 -11.39
N LEU A 397 -18.52 -3.12 -10.86
CA LEU A 397 -17.09 -3.28 -10.89
C LEU A 397 -16.70 -4.14 -12.09
N SER A 398 -15.70 -3.72 -12.85
CA SER A 398 -15.05 -4.54 -13.89
C SER A 398 -13.54 -4.53 -13.77
N ALA A 399 -12.89 -5.57 -14.30
CA ALA A 399 -11.46 -5.64 -14.53
C ALA A 399 -11.18 -5.39 -16.01
N ILE A 400 -10.20 -4.55 -16.31
CA ILE A 400 -9.75 -4.24 -17.66
C ILE A 400 -8.28 -4.64 -17.78
N ASP A 401 -7.96 -5.50 -18.75
CA ASP A 401 -6.58 -5.84 -19.08
C ASP A 401 -5.91 -4.65 -19.77
N LEU A 402 -4.78 -4.18 -19.23
CA LEU A 402 -4.10 -2.99 -19.74
C LEU A 402 -3.42 -3.24 -21.10
N GLU A 403 -3.06 -4.47 -21.44
CA GLU A 403 -2.43 -4.81 -22.71
C GLU A 403 -3.48 -4.88 -23.84
N THR A 404 -4.54 -5.67 -23.63
CA THR A 404 -5.54 -5.96 -24.66
C THR A 404 -6.72 -5.00 -24.67
N GLY A 405 -7.05 -4.39 -23.54
CA GLY A 405 -8.28 -3.61 -23.34
C GLY A 405 -9.51 -4.46 -23.09
N ASP A 406 -9.36 -5.78 -22.92
CA ASP A 406 -10.47 -6.69 -22.64
C ASP A 406 -11.09 -6.38 -21.27
N GLU A 407 -12.41 -6.28 -21.23
CA GLU A 407 -13.18 -5.98 -20.02
C GLU A 407 -13.91 -7.23 -19.51
N ILE A 408 -13.74 -7.53 -18.23
CA ILE A 408 -14.42 -8.60 -17.52
C ILE A 408 -15.25 -7.97 -16.39
N PRO A 409 -16.59 -8.05 -16.46
CA PRO A 409 -17.45 -7.61 -15.35
C PRO A 409 -17.27 -8.53 -14.15
N LEU A 410 -17.09 -7.95 -12.96
CA LEU A 410 -16.82 -8.69 -11.72
C LEU A 410 -18.01 -8.71 -10.77
N LEU A 411 -18.65 -7.55 -10.55
CA LEU A 411 -19.69 -7.43 -9.53
C LEU A 411 -20.67 -6.29 -9.84
N ALA A 412 -21.96 -6.58 -9.86
CA ALA A 412 -23.01 -5.56 -9.90
C ALA A 412 -23.34 -5.03 -8.48
N LEU A 413 -23.60 -3.73 -8.36
CA LEU A 413 -23.82 -3.01 -7.11
C LEU A 413 -25.16 -2.23 -7.15
N PRO A 414 -26.30 -2.93 -7.18
CA PRO A 414 -27.60 -2.29 -7.33
C PRO A 414 -27.96 -1.41 -6.13
N ASN A 415 -28.56 -0.24 -6.42
CA ASN A 415 -29.12 0.75 -5.47
C ASN A 415 -28.13 1.71 -4.79
N TYR A 416 -26.84 1.73 -5.17
CA TYR A 416 -25.84 2.56 -4.48
C TYR A 416 -25.04 3.38 -5.48
N ARG A 417 -25.04 4.71 -5.35
CA ARG A 417 -24.35 5.62 -6.27
C ARG A 417 -22.96 6.01 -5.79
N ASP A 418 -22.82 6.20 -4.48
CA ASP A 418 -21.58 6.66 -3.85
C ASP A 418 -20.76 5.48 -3.30
N VAL A 419 -20.24 4.64 -4.21
CA VAL A 419 -19.40 3.49 -3.84
C VAL A 419 -17.94 3.91 -3.77
N ARG A 420 -17.29 3.65 -2.63
CA ARG A 420 -15.83 3.80 -2.47
C ARG A 420 -15.16 2.44 -2.63
N LEU A 421 -14.16 2.36 -3.51
CA LEU A 421 -13.33 1.16 -3.70
C LEU A 421 -11.98 1.31 -3.00
N SER A 422 -11.49 0.22 -2.40
CA SER A 422 -10.13 0.10 -1.89
C SER A 422 -9.57 -1.27 -2.20
N VAL A 423 -8.44 -1.33 -2.92
CA VAL A 423 -7.74 -2.57 -3.24
C VAL A 423 -6.71 -2.86 -2.14
N ALA A 424 -6.61 -4.11 -1.69
CA ALA A 424 -5.65 -4.54 -0.69
C ALA A 424 -4.22 -4.33 -1.21
N ALA A 425 -3.28 -4.01 -0.32
CA ALA A 425 -1.89 -3.78 -0.69
C ALA A 425 -1.25 -5.02 -1.37
N ASP A 426 -1.66 -6.22 -0.97
CA ASP A 426 -1.24 -7.50 -1.54
C ASP A 426 -2.05 -7.94 -2.77
N GLY A 427 -3.06 -7.16 -3.18
CA GLY A 427 -3.86 -7.40 -4.39
C GLY A 427 -4.86 -8.56 -4.31
N LEU A 428 -5.02 -9.20 -3.14
CA LEU A 428 -5.87 -10.39 -3.00
C LEU A 428 -7.36 -10.09 -2.78
N ALA A 429 -7.70 -8.86 -2.41
CA ALA A 429 -9.07 -8.50 -2.11
C ALA A 429 -9.37 -7.02 -2.37
N LEU A 430 -10.66 -6.73 -2.54
CA LEU A 430 -11.20 -5.39 -2.66
C LEU A 430 -12.21 -5.16 -1.52
N LEU A 431 -12.14 -3.99 -0.90
CA LEU A 431 -13.18 -3.48 -0.02
C LEU A 431 -14.03 -2.46 -0.76
N PHE A 432 -15.33 -2.52 -0.54
CA PHE A 432 -16.26 -1.51 -1.02
C PHE A 432 -17.37 -1.26 -0.01
N ASP A 433 -18.05 -0.13 -0.13
CA ASP A 433 -19.21 0.20 0.68
C ASP A 433 -20.51 0.21 -0.12
N GLN A 434 -21.60 0.12 0.64
CA GLN A 434 -22.95 0.36 0.17
C GLN A 434 -23.63 1.28 1.19
N VAL A 435 -23.78 2.55 0.82
CA VAL A 435 -24.25 3.61 1.72
C VAL A 435 -25.66 4.05 1.35
N VAL A 436 -26.54 4.11 2.34
CA VAL A 436 -27.89 4.65 2.18
C VAL A 436 -27.87 6.12 2.56
N THR A 437 -28.11 6.98 1.57
CA THR A 437 -28.09 8.43 1.74
C THR A 437 -29.47 9.06 1.60
N ALA A 438 -29.71 10.15 2.34
CA ALA A 438 -30.93 10.95 2.25
C ALA A 438 -30.61 12.46 2.23
N ASN A 439 -31.61 13.28 1.90
CA ASN A 439 -31.50 14.72 2.09
C ASN A 439 -31.35 15.01 3.59
N PRO A 440 -30.42 15.91 3.98
CA PRO A 440 -30.15 16.18 5.38
C PRO A 440 -31.37 16.82 6.08
N THR A 441 -31.59 16.40 7.31
CA THR A 441 -32.60 16.94 8.22
C THR A 441 -31.92 17.60 9.42
N PRO A 442 -32.64 18.40 10.24
CA PRO A 442 -32.05 18.98 11.45
C PRO A 442 -31.52 17.95 12.47
N ASN A 443 -31.91 16.67 12.35
CA ASN A 443 -31.45 15.58 13.21
C ASN A 443 -30.34 14.75 12.57
N SER A 444 -29.92 15.07 11.34
CA SER A 444 -28.83 14.37 10.67
C SER A 444 -27.50 14.69 11.37
N ASP A 445 -26.74 13.65 11.69
CA ASP A 445 -25.54 13.70 12.52
C ASP A 445 -24.30 13.11 11.81
N LEU A 446 -24.50 12.50 10.64
CA LEU A 446 -23.47 11.88 9.81
C LEU A 446 -23.72 12.22 8.35
N PHE A 447 -22.65 12.58 7.63
CA PHE A 447 -22.75 13.12 6.28
C PHE A 447 -21.71 12.50 5.34
N THR A 448 -22.04 12.45 4.06
CA THR A 448 -21.05 12.23 2.99
C THR A 448 -20.29 13.53 2.71
N GLU A 449 -19.18 13.47 1.98
CA GLU A 449 -18.44 14.65 1.51
C GLU A 449 -19.30 15.63 0.70
N ASN A 450 -20.35 15.12 0.04
CA ASN A 450 -21.28 15.92 -0.77
C ASN A 450 -22.41 16.53 0.08
N GLY A 451 -22.39 16.33 1.41
CA GLY A 451 -23.37 16.86 2.35
C GLY A 451 -24.70 16.11 2.41
N LEU A 452 -24.78 14.90 1.86
CA LEU A 452 -25.94 14.03 2.04
C LEU A 452 -25.90 13.36 3.41
N ALA A 453 -27.04 13.19 4.06
CA ALA A 453 -27.11 12.47 5.33
C ALA A 453 -26.93 10.97 5.13
N VAL A 454 -26.14 10.33 5.99
CA VAL A 454 -25.91 8.88 5.98
C VAL A 454 -26.85 8.23 6.99
N GLU A 455 -27.85 7.50 6.49
CA GLU A 455 -28.81 6.77 7.32
C GLU A 455 -28.25 5.42 7.77
N GLY A 456 -27.42 4.80 6.93
CA GLY A 456 -26.77 3.54 7.20
C GLY A 456 -25.77 3.17 6.12
N GLY A 457 -24.98 2.14 6.37
CA GLY A 457 -24.00 1.67 5.40
C GLY A 457 -23.37 0.36 5.81
N ARG A 458 -22.82 -0.36 4.83
CA ARG A 458 -22.16 -1.64 5.05
C ARG A 458 -20.86 -1.73 4.27
N VAL A 459 -19.82 -2.22 4.94
CA VAL A 459 -18.54 -2.58 4.33
C VAL A 459 -18.60 -4.02 3.86
N TRP A 460 -18.15 -4.23 2.62
CA TRP A 460 -18.11 -5.52 1.94
C TRP A 460 -16.70 -5.86 1.51
N LEU A 461 -16.39 -7.16 1.49
CA LEU A 461 -15.14 -7.74 1.04
C LEU A 461 -15.39 -8.60 -0.20
N LEU A 462 -14.66 -8.33 -1.27
CA LEU A 462 -14.61 -9.18 -2.46
C LEU A 462 -13.21 -9.77 -2.57
N THR A 463 -13.09 -11.08 -2.45
CA THR A 463 -11.83 -11.77 -2.79
C THR A 463 -11.63 -11.70 -4.30
N LEU A 464 -10.47 -11.23 -4.72
CA LEU A 464 -10.17 -11.08 -6.13
C LEU A 464 -9.62 -12.41 -6.68
N PRO A 465 -10.06 -12.84 -7.87
CA PRO A 465 -9.49 -14.01 -8.51
C PRO A 465 -8.01 -13.78 -8.87
N GLU A 466 -7.24 -14.85 -8.94
CA GLU A 466 -5.99 -14.84 -9.71
C GLU A 466 -6.36 -14.74 -11.18
N LEU A 467 -6.14 -13.56 -11.75
CA LEU A 467 -6.36 -13.30 -13.17
C LEU A 467 -5.17 -13.82 -13.98
N GLU A 468 -4.84 -15.10 -13.81
CA GLU A 468 -3.93 -15.77 -14.74
C GLU A 468 -4.64 -15.94 -16.10
N ARG A 469 -3.92 -15.65 -17.20
CA ARG A 469 -4.45 -15.88 -18.55
C ARG A 469 -4.72 -17.38 -18.68
N ASP A 470 -5.98 -17.75 -18.95
CA ASP A 470 -6.52 -19.11 -19.17
C ASP A 470 -7.27 -19.79 -18.01
N VAL A 471 -7.50 -19.13 -16.86
CA VAL A 471 -8.37 -19.70 -15.80
C VAL A 471 -9.79 -19.11 -15.87
N GLU A 472 -10.79 -19.99 -15.90
CA GLU A 472 -12.20 -19.59 -15.78
C GLU A 472 -12.40 -18.92 -14.41
N ILE A 473 -12.64 -17.60 -14.41
CA ILE A 473 -12.82 -16.82 -13.19
C ILE A 473 -14.08 -17.32 -12.48
N GLN A 474 -13.89 -18.01 -11.36
CA GLN A 474 -15.00 -18.39 -10.52
C GLN A 474 -15.41 -17.16 -9.69
N ALA A 475 -16.58 -16.60 -9.98
CA ALA A 475 -17.12 -15.48 -9.23
C ALA A 475 -17.36 -15.89 -7.77
N VAL A 476 -16.55 -15.36 -6.85
CA VAL A 476 -16.77 -15.51 -5.42
C VAL A 476 -17.72 -14.39 -4.99
N PRO A 477 -18.86 -14.70 -4.35
CA PRO A 477 -19.78 -13.67 -3.88
C PRO A 477 -19.11 -12.81 -2.80
N PRO A 478 -19.39 -11.50 -2.75
CA PRO A 478 -18.84 -10.63 -1.72
C PRO A 478 -19.37 -10.98 -0.33
N GLU A 479 -18.52 -10.84 0.69
CA GLU A 479 -18.82 -11.05 2.10
C GLU A 479 -19.13 -9.73 2.80
N SER A 480 -20.21 -9.70 3.58
CA SER A 480 -20.55 -8.55 4.43
C SER A 480 -19.68 -8.56 5.69
N LEU A 481 -18.95 -7.48 5.95
CA LEU A 481 -18.10 -7.36 7.14
C LEU A 481 -18.80 -6.63 8.30
N MET A 482 -18.94 -5.30 8.20
CA MET A 482 -19.30 -4.44 9.33
C MET A 482 -20.26 -3.32 8.89
N PRO A 483 -21.11 -2.78 9.78
CA PRO A 483 -21.83 -1.53 9.53
C PRO A 483 -20.84 -0.36 9.45
N GLY A 484 -20.72 0.24 8.26
CA GLY A 484 -19.73 1.28 8.01
C GLY A 484 -19.67 1.71 6.56
N PHE A 485 -18.88 2.74 6.29
CA PHE A 485 -18.60 3.23 4.94
C PHE A 485 -17.18 3.81 4.83
N ARG A 486 -16.77 4.13 3.60
CA ARG A 486 -15.42 4.56 3.19
C ARG A 486 -14.32 3.61 3.65
N PRO A 487 -14.42 2.29 3.38
CA PRO A 487 -13.39 1.37 3.80
C PRO A 487 -12.08 1.63 3.07
N ARG A 488 -10.96 1.54 3.79
CA ARG A 488 -9.63 1.59 3.21
C ARG A 488 -8.70 0.57 3.83
N TRP A 489 -8.06 -0.22 2.99
CA TRP A 489 -6.98 -1.10 3.42
C TRP A 489 -5.83 -0.31 4.01
N MET A 490 -5.25 -0.85 5.08
CA MET A 490 -3.98 -0.39 5.60
C MET A 490 -2.84 -0.87 4.67
N PRO A 491 -1.85 -0.02 4.40
CA PRO A 491 -0.80 -0.27 3.41
C PRO A 491 0.27 -1.27 3.81
#